data_AF-A0A453HPP4-F1
#
_entry.id   AF-A0A453HPP4-F1
#
_cell.length_a   1.000
_cell.length_b   1.000
_cell.length_c   1.000
_cell.angle_alpha   90.00
_cell.angle_beta   90.00
_cell.angle_gamma   90.00
#
_symmetry.space_group_name_H-M   'P 1'
#
loop_
_entity.id
_entity.type
_entity.pdbx_description
1 polymer ?
#
loop_
_entity_poly.entity_id
_entity_poly.type
_entity_poly.pdbx_seq_one_letter_code
_entity_poly.pdbx_strand_id
1 'polypeptide(L)'
;MDLLSDAQPQWLLAGAALLLATVAFLRVLLGSGGRGKRAPPTIPGAPVVGGLLRFLRGPIPLIRAEYARLGPVFTVPILTRRITFLIGPDVSAHFFKSNESDMSQQEVYRFNVPTFGPGVVFDVDYQVRQEQFRFFTEALRANKLRSYVDQMVAEAEVSFILFLPSPVLEFSVMLLWFSGGASI
;
A
#
# COMPACT_ATOMS: atom_id res chain seq x y z
N MET A 1 -65.89 6.46 -27.54
CA MET A 1 -65.60 7.62 -26.67
C MET A 1 -66.25 7.32 -25.33
N ASP A 2 -65.54 7.00 -24.25
CA ASP A 2 -64.22 7.46 -23.87
C ASP A 2 -63.37 6.32 -23.30
N LEU A 3 -62.22 6.11 -23.95
CA LEU A 3 -61.08 5.37 -23.41
C LEU A 3 -60.12 6.44 -22.87
N LEU A 4 -59.50 6.14 -21.71
CA LEU A 4 -58.40 6.87 -21.05
C LEU A 4 -58.83 7.95 -20.04
N SER A 5 -58.95 7.54 -18.77
CA SER A 5 -58.56 8.36 -17.63
C SER A 5 -57.54 7.55 -16.83
N ASP A 6 -56.28 7.64 -17.26
CA ASP A 6 -55.11 7.10 -16.59
C ASP A 6 -55.07 7.57 -15.14
N ALA A 7 -55.38 6.66 -14.21
CA ALA A 7 -54.97 6.80 -12.83
C ALA A 7 -53.45 6.65 -12.79
N GLN A 8 -52.74 7.78 -12.90
CA GLN A 8 -51.29 7.83 -12.74
C GLN A 8 -50.89 7.02 -11.49
N PRO A 9 -50.01 6.02 -11.59
CA PRO A 9 -49.85 5.04 -10.53
C PRO A 9 -49.09 5.66 -9.36
N GLN A 10 -49.81 6.05 -8.32
CA GLN A 10 -49.32 6.76 -7.12
C GLN A 10 -48.18 6.00 -6.41
N TRP A 11 -48.16 4.67 -6.55
CA TRP A 11 -47.09 3.80 -6.05
C TRP A 11 -45.76 3.98 -6.78
N LEU A 12 -45.77 4.39 -8.06
CA LEU A 12 -44.55 4.75 -8.80
C LEU A 12 -43.91 6.00 -8.21
N LEU A 13 -44.73 6.99 -7.86
CA LEU A 13 -44.25 8.23 -7.24
C LEU A 13 -43.69 7.96 -5.84
N ALA A 14 -44.37 7.14 -5.03
CA ALA A 14 -43.88 6.72 -3.71
C ALA A 14 -42.58 5.90 -3.79
N GLY A 15 -42.49 4.97 -4.74
CA GLY A 15 -41.28 4.17 -4.97
C GLY A 15 -40.10 5.02 -5.45
N ALA A 16 -40.33 5.97 -6.35
CA ALA A 16 -39.32 6.92 -6.80
C ALA A 16 -38.82 7.82 -5.66
N ALA A 17 -39.73 8.31 -4.81
CA ALA A 17 -39.37 9.12 -3.64
C ALA A 17 -38.53 8.34 -2.63
N LEU A 18 -38.85 7.06 -2.36
CA LEU A 18 -38.08 6.21 -1.46
C LEU A 18 -36.68 5.90 -2.03
N LEU A 19 -36.57 5.63 -3.33
CA LEU A 19 -35.27 5.43 -4.00
C LEU A 19 -34.43 6.71 -3.95
N LEU A 20 -35.01 7.87 -4.26
CA LEU A 20 -34.32 9.15 -4.17
C LEU A 20 -33.87 9.46 -2.73
N ALA A 21 -34.72 9.20 -1.74
CA ALA A 21 -34.39 9.37 -0.32
C ALA A 21 -33.27 8.40 0.11
N THR A 22 -33.30 7.15 -0.36
CA THR A 22 -32.26 6.14 -0.08
C THR A 22 -30.93 6.53 -0.74
N VAL A 23 -30.96 7.02 -1.98
CA VAL A 23 -29.76 7.50 -2.70
C VAL A 23 -29.23 8.78 -2.07
N ALA A 24 -30.10 9.72 -1.66
CA ALA A 24 -29.71 10.92 -0.94
C ALA A 24 -29.12 10.58 0.44
N PHE A 25 -29.73 9.64 1.17
CA PHE A 25 -29.23 9.14 2.44
C PHE A 25 -27.88 8.44 2.26
N LEU A 26 -27.71 7.56 1.26
CA LEU A 26 -26.41 6.98 0.92
C LEU A 26 -25.38 8.07 0.55
N ARG A 27 -25.76 9.06 -0.25
CA ARG A 27 -24.89 10.19 -0.64
C ARG A 27 -24.47 11.01 0.57
N VAL A 28 -25.33 11.22 1.56
CA VAL A 28 -25.01 11.93 2.81
C VAL A 28 -24.16 11.06 3.72
N LEU A 29 -24.50 9.78 3.88
CA LEU A 29 -23.75 8.83 4.71
C LEU A 29 -22.33 8.63 4.16
N LEU A 30 -22.20 8.57 2.84
CA LEU A 30 -20.93 8.33 2.17
C LEU A 30 -20.18 9.62 1.78
N GLY A 31 -20.88 10.77 1.74
CA GLY A 31 -20.36 12.08 1.31
C GLY A 31 -20.15 13.09 2.45
N SER A 32 -20.55 12.79 3.69
CA SER A 32 -20.34 13.66 4.85
C SER A 32 -18.93 13.59 5.44
N GLY A 33 -17.92 13.68 4.57
CA GLY A 33 -16.52 13.77 4.93
C GLY A 33 -15.96 15.20 4.82
N GLY A 34 -16.76 16.24 5.03
CA GLY A 34 -16.31 17.63 5.07
C GLY A 34 -15.49 17.93 6.33
N ARG A 35 -14.32 17.31 6.47
CA ARG A 35 -13.51 17.34 7.69
C ARG A 35 -12.47 18.47 7.61
N GLY A 36 -12.86 19.64 8.09
CA GLY A 36 -12.00 20.75 8.57
C GLY A 36 -11.07 21.43 7.56
N LYS A 37 -10.95 22.76 7.64
CA LYS A 37 -10.00 23.58 6.84
C LYS A 37 -8.50 23.22 7.01
N ARG A 38 -8.19 22.14 7.72
CA ARG A 38 -6.83 21.73 8.14
C ARG A 38 -6.40 20.36 7.58
N ALA A 39 -7.30 19.60 6.94
CA ALA A 39 -6.94 18.30 6.38
C ALA A 39 -6.36 18.44 4.96
N PRO A 40 -5.43 17.56 4.55
CA PRO A 40 -4.98 17.51 3.16
C PRO A 40 -6.12 17.31 2.15
N PRO A 41 -6.00 17.88 0.94
CA PRO A 41 -6.95 17.64 -0.14
C PRO A 41 -7.13 16.13 -0.39
N THR A 42 -8.38 15.66 -0.41
CA THR A 42 -8.70 14.26 -0.69
C THR A 42 -9.19 14.12 -2.12
N ILE A 43 -8.76 13.08 -2.83
CA ILE A 43 -9.24 12.84 -4.19
C ILE A 43 -10.76 12.58 -4.19
N PRO A 44 -11.50 13.15 -5.16
CA PRO A 44 -12.90 12.81 -5.33
C PRO A 44 -13.02 11.39 -5.89
N GLY A 45 -14.03 10.63 -5.44
CA GLY A 45 -14.27 9.28 -5.94
C GLY A 45 -15.44 8.61 -5.26
N ALA A 46 -15.87 7.49 -5.85
CA ALA A 46 -16.84 6.62 -5.20
C ALA A 46 -16.31 6.23 -3.80
N PRO A 47 -17.14 6.30 -2.76
CA PRO A 47 -16.77 5.90 -1.40
C PRO A 47 -16.21 4.48 -1.42
N VAL A 48 -15.11 4.25 -0.69
CA VAL A 48 -14.42 2.94 -0.54
C VAL A 48 -13.74 2.42 -1.81
N VAL A 49 -14.38 2.50 -2.98
CA VAL A 49 -13.96 1.81 -4.21
C VAL A 49 -13.25 2.73 -5.22
N GLY A 50 -13.56 4.03 -5.22
CA GLY A 50 -13.08 4.97 -6.23
C GLY A 50 -11.56 5.13 -6.25
N GLY A 51 -10.94 5.27 -5.08
CA GLY A 51 -9.47 5.33 -4.99
C GLY A 51 -8.81 3.99 -5.25
N LEU A 52 -9.41 2.87 -4.81
CA LEU A 52 -8.91 1.53 -5.05
C LEU A 52 -8.81 1.20 -6.54
N LEU A 53 -9.87 1.43 -7.32
CA LEU A 53 -9.87 1.11 -8.76
C LEU A 53 -8.78 1.87 -9.53
N ARG A 54 -8.57 3.14 -9.16
CA ARG A 54 -7.52 3.95 -9.79
C ARG A 54 -6.13 3.50 -9.35
N PHE A 55 -5.98 3.08 -8.09
CA PHE A 55 -4.73 2.53 -7.56
C PHE A 55 -4.36 1.20 -8.24
N LEU A 56 -5.34 0.31 -8.45
CA LEU A 56 -5.16 -0.97 -9.14
C LEU A 56 -4.75 -0.83 -10.61
N ARG A 57 -5.16 0.24 -11.29
CA ARG A 57 -4.69 0.57 -12.65
C ARG A 57 -3.24 1.03 -12.70
N GLY A 58 -2.65 1.35 -11.55
CA GLY A 58 -1.27 1.77 -11.43
C GLY A 58 -1.13 2.86 -10.37
N PRO A 59 -0.30 2.66 -9.32
CA PRO A 59 -0.10 3.66 -8.29
C PRO A 59 0.65 4.89 -8.83
N ILE A 60 1.65 4.68 -9.69
CA ILE A 60 2.49 5.77 -10.22
C ILE A 60 1.69 6.77 -11.08
N PRO A 61 0.89 6.34 -12.08
CA PRO A 61 0.04 7.26 -12.84
C PRO A 61 -0.94 8.05 -11.96
N LEU A 62 -1.57 7.39 -10.98
CA LEU A 62 -2.47 8.03 -10.03
C LEU A 62 -1.75 9.11 -9.23
N ILE A 63 -0.60 8.77 -8.62
CA ILE A 63 0.19 9.70 -7.80
C ILE A 63 0.62 10.91 -8.64
N ARG A 64 1.13 10.69 -9.85
CA ARG A 64 1.58 11.78 -10.74
C ARG A 64 0.43 12.72 -11.12
N ALA A 65 -0.73 12.17 -11.50
CA ALA A 65 -1.89 12.96 -11.88
C ALA A 65 -2.44 13.79 -10.71
N GLU A 66 -2.51 13.20 -9.52
CA GLU A 66 -3.02 13.89 -8.34
C GLU A 66 -2.00 14.87 -7.76
N TYR A 67 -0.70 14.58 -7.83
CA TYR A 67 0.35 15.55 -7.48
C TYR A 67 0.25 16.81 -8.34
N ALA A 68 0.07 16.67 -9.65
CA ALA A 68 -0.08 17.82 -10.56
C ALA A 68 -1.34 18.65 -10.26
N ARG A 69 -2.40 18.03 -9.70
CA ARG A 69 -3.70 18.66 -9.45
C ARG A 69 -3.84 19.23 -8.04
N LEU A 70 -3.31 18.53 -7.04
CA LEU A 70 -3.50 18.79 -5.61
C LEU A 70 -2.22 19.25 -4.91
N GLY A 71 -1.07 19.15 -5.58
CA GLY A 71 0.23 19.51 -5.03
C GLY A 71 0.89 18.37 -4.24
N PRO A 72 1.88 18.70 -3.40
CA PRO A 72 2.77 17.72 -2.77
C PRO A 72 2.14 16.90 -1.64
N VAL A 73 0.98 17.33 -1.12
CA VAL A 73 0.30 16.65 -0.01
C VAL A 73 -1.17 16.40 -0.37
N PHE A 74 -1.56 15.13 -0.47
CA PHE A 74 -2.94 14.75 -0.79
C PHE A 74 -3.30 13.37 -0.23
N THR A 75 -4.59 13.11 -0.03
CA THR A 75 -5.10 11.84 0.50
C THR A 75 -5.89 11.04 -0.55
N VAL A 76 -5.60 9.75 -0.60
CA VAL A 76 -6.28 8.75 -1.43
C VAL A 76 -7.01 7.76 -0.50
N PRO A 77 -8.35 7.72 -0.51
CA PRO A 77 -9.09 6.71 0.22
C PRO A 77 -9.01 5.38 -0.53
N ILE A 78 -8.48 4.34 0.12
CA ILE A 78 -8.40 2.98 -0.40
C ILE A 78 -9.09 2.05 0.59
N LEU A 79 -10.22 1.46 0.18
CA LEU A 79 -11.06 0.65 1.06
C LEU A 79 -11.44 1.43 2.33
N THR A 80 -11.06 0.92 3.49
CA THR A 80 -11.30 1.52 4.82
C THR A 80 -10.15 2.41 5.28
N ARG A 81 -9.05 2.50 4.51
CA ARG A 81 -7.84 3.25 4.87
C ARG A 81 -7.73 4.55 4.09
N ARG A 82 -7.14 5.56 4.73
CA ARG A 82 -6.83 6.86 4.12
C ARG A 82 -5.32 6.97 3.96
N ILE A 83 -4.83 6.92 2.73
CA ILE A 83 -3.40 7.00 2.44
C ILE A 83 -3.07 8.44 2.06
N THR A 84 -2.29 9.13 2.89
CA THR A 84 -1.82 10.50 2.60
C THR A 84 -0.41 10.45 2.04
N PHE A 85 -0.23 11.04 0.86
CA PHE A 85 1.05 11.16 0.19
C PHE A 85 1.73 12.47 0.61
N LEU A 86 3.03 12.40 0.88
CA LEU A 86 3.90 13.54 1.17
C LEU A 86 5.09 13.45 0.20
N ILE A 87 5.06 14.23 -0.89
CA ILE A 87 5.97 14.10 -2.03
C ILE A 87 6.84 15.35 -2.13
N GLY A 88 8.15 15.15 -2.10
CA GLY A 88 9.16 16.21 -2.20
C GLY A 88 9.93 16.41 -0.88
N PRO A 89 11.11 17.06 -0.95
CA PRO A 89 11.98 17.23 0.21
C PRO A 89 11.34 18.09 1.32
N ASP A 90 10.54 19.09 0.95
CA ASP A 90 9.93 20.04 1.89
C ASP A 90 8.91 19.40 2.83
N VAL A 91 8.26 18.32 2.37
CA VAL A 91 7.17 17.67 3.12
C VAL A 91 7.54 16.27 3.61
N SER A 92 8.45 15.57 2.93
CA SER A 92 8.80 14.18 3.26
C SER A 92 9.53 14.04 4.60
N ALA A 93 10.19 15.09 5.07
CA ALA A 93 10.84 15.12 6.38
C ALA A 93 9.86 14.81 7.52
N HIS A 94 8.58 15.22 7.41
CA HIS A 94 7.55 14.87 8.40
C HIS A 94 7.37 13.36 8.50
N PHE A 95 7.38 12.64 7.38
CA PHE A 95 7.26 11.18 7.38
C PHE A 95 8.52 10.52 7.94
N PHE A 96 9.69 10.88 7.42
CA PHE A 96 10.95 10.19 7.77
C PHE A 96 11.50 10.50 9.16
N LYS A 97 11.14 11.65 9.75
CA LYS A 97 11.59 12.07 11.08
C LYS A 97 10.53 11.87 12.17
N SER A 98 9.36 11.34 11.82
CA SER A 98 8.34 11.04 12.82
C SER A 98 8.80 9.93 13.77
N ASN A 99 8.36 10.03 15.02
CA ASN A 99 8.59 8.98 16.00
C ASN A 99 7.61 7.80 15.77
N GLU A 100 7.92 6.63 16.32
CA GLU A 100 7.09 5.42 16.19
C GLU A 100 5.69 5.59 16.83
N SER A 101 5.54 6.47 17.84
CA SER A 101 4.24 6.73 18.48
C SER A 101 3.28 7.54 17.61
N ASP A 102 3.80 8.42 16.76
CA ASP A 102 3.02 9.23 15.81
C ASP A 102 2.83 8.46 14.50
N MET A 103 3.84 7.68 14.08
CA MET A 103 3.86 6.91 12.84
C MET A 103 4.35 5.48 13.08
N SER A 104 3.43 4.56 13.35
CA SER A 104 3.75 3.17 13.62
C SER A 104 4.13 2.39 12.36
N GLN A 105 5.35 1.89 12.32
CA GLN A 105 5.77 0.91 11.31
C GLN A 105 5.16 -0.47 11.61
N GLN A 106 4.99 -0.80 12.89
CA GLN A 106 4.42 -2.06 13.32
C GLN A 106 3.03 -2.31 12.73
N GLU A 107 2.15 -1.30 12.78
CA GLU A 107 0.79 -1.43 12.24
C GLU A 107 0.82 -1.76 10.74
N VAL A 108 1.71 -1.11 9.99
CA VAL A 108 1.80 -1.24 8.53
C VAL A 108 2.48 -2.54 8.10
N TYR A 109 3.54 -2.96 8.79
CA TYR A 109 4.36 -4.11 8.42
C TYR A 109 3.98 -5.42 9.13
N ARG A 110 2.90 -5.42 9.93
CA ARG A 110 2.42 -6.63 10.63
C ARG A 110 2.12 -7.82 9.69
N PHE A 111 1.82 -7.55 8.42
CA PHE A 111 1.62 -8.61 7.42
C PHE A 111 2.87 -9.48 7.19
N ASN A 112 4.06 -9.04 7.62
CA ASN A 112 5.31 -9.80 7.55
C ASN A 112 5.47 -10.83 8.67
N VAL A 113 4.68 -10.77 9.75
CA VAL A 113 4.81 -11.67 10.91
C VAL A 113 4.66 -13.14 10.52
N PRO A 114 3.69 -13.55 9.67
CA PRO A 114 3.61 -14.94 9.22
C PRO A 114 4.83 -15.44 8.43
N THR A 115 5.58 -14.54 7.80
CA THR A 115 6.77 -14.88 7.01
C THR A 115 8.02 -15.03 7.87
N PHE A 116 8.24 -14.12 8.83
CA PHE A 116 9.45 -14.13 9.67
C PHE A 116 9.28 -14.87 10.99
N GLY A 117 8.05 -15.14 11.40
CA GLY A 117 7.73 -15.76 12.68
C GLY A 117 7.47 -14.75 13.80
N PRO A 118 6.86 -15.23 14.90
CA PRO A 118 6.57 -14.41 16.07
C PRO A 118 7.85 -13.99 16.81
N GLY A 119 7.79 -12.87 17.53
CA GLY A 119 8.90 -12.35 18.33
C GLY A 119 10.02 -11.67 17.53
N VAL A 120 9.81 -11.40 16.24
CA VAL A 120 10.83 -10.85 15.33
C VAL A 120 10.36 -9.53 14.71
N VAL A 121 11.22 -8.50 14.79
CA VAL A 121 11.13 -7.18 14.17
C VAL A 121 9.78 -6.47 14.38
N PHE A 122 8.79 -6.77 13.55
CA PHE A 122 7.47 -6.12 13.59
C PHE A 122 6.48 -6.83 14.53
N ASP A 123 6.87 -7.95 15.15
CA ASP A 123 6.04 -8.61 16.18
C ASP A 123 6.45 -8.22 17.62
N VAL A 124 7.44 -7.34 17.79
CA VAL A 124 7.94 -6.90 19.10
C VAL A 124 7.84 -5.39 19.30
N ASP A 125 7.89 -4.98 20.56
CA ASP A 125 7.94 -3.57 20.96
C ASP A 125 9.14 -2.85 20.34
N TYR A 126 8.99 -1.55 20.13
CA TYR A 126 9.99 -0.72 19.47
C TYR A 126 11.38 -0.77 20.13
N GLN A 127 11.47 -0.92 21.46
CA GLN A 127 12.75 -1.05 22.17
C GLN A 127 13.47 -2.36 21.82
N VAL A 128 12.76 -3.49 21.89
CA VAL A 128 13.29 -4.80 21.51
C VAL A 128 13.66 -4.84 20.03
N ARG A 129 12.84 -4.21 19.17
CA ARG A 129 13.12 -4.08 17.73
C ARG A 129 14.45 -3.35 17.49
N GLN A 130 14.74 -2.27 18.21
CA GLN A 130 16.01 -1.56 18.09
C GLN A 130 17.21 -2.42 18.49
N GLU A 131 17.08 -3.24 19.53
CA GLU A 131 18.13 -4.19 19.92
C GLU A 131 18.37 -5.24 18.83
N GLN A 132 17.29 -5.79 18.23
CA GLN A 132 17.39 -6.70 17.10
C GLN A 132 18.04 -6.04 15.88
N PHE A 133 17.65 -4.81 15.54
CA PHE A 133 18.28 -4.05 14.46
C PHE A 133 19.76 -3.81 14.70
N ARG A 134 20.18 -3.56 15.95
CA ARG A 134 21.59 -3.43 16.27
C ARG A 134 22.36 -4.69 15.84
N PHE A 135 21.87 -5.89 16.16
CA PHE A 135 22.52 -7.14 15.74
C PHE A 135 22.66 -7.24 14.21
N PHE A 136 21.62 -6.89 13.46
CA PHE A 136 21.68 -6.84 12.00
C PHE A 136 22.71 -5.83 11.49
N THR A 137 22.72 -4.62 12.03
CA THR A 137 23.68 -3.58 11.61
C THR A 137 25.13 -3.95 11.92
N GLU A 138 25.40 -4.69 13.00
CA GLU A 138 26.74 -5.19 13.32
C GLU A 138 27.26 -6.18 12.26
N ALA A 139 26.40 -7.07 11.76
CA ALA A 139 26.74 -8.01 10.69
C ALA A 139 26.99 -7.31 9.34
N LEU A 140 26.40 -6.13 9.13
CA LEU A 140 26.51 -5.35 7.90
C LEU A 140 27.60 -4.26 7.95
N ARG A 141 28.46 -4.27 8.97
CA ARG A 141 29.60 -3.33 9.03
C ARG A 141 30.60 -3.60 7.91
N ALA A 142 31.30 -2.55 7.46
CA ALA A 142 32.21 -2.62 6.32
C ALA A 142 33.29 -3.71 6.46
N ASN A 143 33.83 -3.95 7.65
CA ASN A 143 34.80 -5.02 7.89
C ASN A 143 34.20 -6.43 7.73
N LYS A 144 32.95 -6.63 8.17
CA LYS A 144 32.21 -7.88 7.96
C LYS A 144 31.84 -8.07 6.49
N LEU A 145 31.34 -7.03 5.83
CA LEU A 145 31.02 -7.08 4.40
C LEU A 145 32.25 -7.45 3.56
N ARG A 146 33.43 -6.89 3.86
CA ARG A 146 34.68 -7.29 3.18
C ARG A 146 34.99 -8.78 3.35
N SER A 147 34.74 -9.35 4.53
CA SER A 147 34.94 -10.78 4.76
C SER A 147 33.94 -11.68 4.03
N TYR A 148 32.81 -11.14 3.56
CA TYR A 148 31.82 -11.90 2.80
C TYR A 148 32.10 -11.88 1.28
N VAL A 149 32.99 -11.02 0.79
CA VAL A 149 33.24 -10.84 -0.65
C VAL A 149 33.66 -12.15 -1.31
N ASP A 150 34.63 -12.86 -0.73
CA ASP A 150 35.12 -14.11 -1.33
C ASP A 150 34.03 -15.18 -1.41
N GLN A 151 33.14 -15.25 -0.42
CA GLN A 151 31.99 -16.15 -0.42
C GLN A 151 30.97 -15.75 -1.50
N MET A 152 30.66 -14.47 -1.64
CA MET A 152 29.76 -13.97 -2.68
C MET A 152 30.31 -14.24 -4.09
N VAL A 153 31.62 -14.09 -4.29
CA VAL A 153 32.27 -14.39 -5.58
C VAL A 153 32.19 -15.88 -5.88
N ALA A 154 32.51 -16.74 -4.91
CA ALA A 154 32.43 -18.19 -5.08
C ALA A 154 31.01 -18.64 -5.46
N GLU A 155 29.97 -18.15 -4.78
CA GLU A 155 28.57 -18.48 -5.10
C GLU A 155 28.14 -17.97 -6.48
N ALA A 156 28.64 -16.79 -6.89
CA ALA A 156 28.38 -16.25 -8.23
C ALA A 156 29.03 -17.12 -9.32
N GLU A 157 30.25 -17.60 -9.11
CA GLU A 157 30.95 -18.51 -10.02
C GLU A 157 30.25 -19.87 -10.13
N VAL A 158 29.84 -20.45 -9.00
CA VAL A 158 29.06 -21.71 -8.97
C VAL A 158 27.76 -21.56 -9.74
N SER A 159 27.03 -20.47 -9.52
CA SER A 159 25.79 -20.16 -10.24
C SER A 159 26.06 -20.04 -11.74
N PHE A 160 27.12 -19.35 -12.13
CA PHE A 160 27.48 -19.20 -13.54
C PHE A 160 27.75 -20.55 -14.20
N ILE A 161 28.53 -21.42 -13.56
CA ILE A 161 28.85 -22.76 -14.08
C ILE A 161 27.58 -23.63 -14.21
N LEU A 162 26.69 -23.57 -13.22
CA LEU A 162 25.49 -24.41 -13.17
C LEU A 162 24.46 -24.04 -14.25
N PHE A 163 24.33 -22.74 -14.57
CA PHE A 163 23.31 -22.26 -15.50
C PHE A 163 23.82 -22.00 -16.94
N LEU A 164 25.14 -21.99 -17.18
CA LEU A 164 25.76 -21.83 -18.51
C LEU A 164 25.26 -22.78 -19.62
N PRO A 165 24.89 -24.05 -19.36
CA PRO A 165 24.44 -24.96 -20.42
C PRO A 165 23.06 -24.62 -21.01
N SER A 166 22.28 -23.73 -20.37
CA SER A 166 20.95 -23.37 -20.87
C SER A 166 21.05 -22.28 -21.95
N PRO A 167 20.55 -22.51 -23.18
CA PRO A 167 20.54 -21.49 -24.23
C PRO A 167 19.59 -20.32 -23.93
N VAL A 168 18.70 -20.47 -22.95
CA VAL A 168 17.80 -19.42 -22.45
C VAL A 168 17.92 -19.37 -20.93
N LEU A 169 18.57 -18.32 -20.43
CA LEU A 169 18.69 -18.04 -19.00
C LEU A 169 17.60 -17.03 -18.62
N GLU A 170 16.45 -17.54 -18.17
CA GLU A 170 15.47 -16.68 -17.50
C GLU A 170 15.90 -16.47 -16.05
N PHE A 171 16.04 -15.20 -15.65
CA PHE A 171 16.34 -14.82 -14.26
C PHE A 171 15.40 -15.47 -13.23
N SER A 172 14.15 -15.75 -13.62
CA SER A 172 13.15 -16.42 -12.77
C SER A 172 13.50 -17.88 -12.44
N VAL A 173 14.13 -18.60 -13.37
CA VAL A 173 14.54 -20.01 -13.18
C VAL A 173 15.73 -20.09 -12.22
N MET A 174 16.66 -19.12 -12.30
CA MET A 174 17.78 -19.00 -11.37
C MET A 174 17.31 -18.76 -9.93
N LEU A 175 16.30 -17.90 -9.73
CA LEU A 175 15.73 -17.61 -8.41
C LEU A 175 15.01 -18.80 -7.75
N LEU A 176 14.36 -19.67 -8.54
CA LEU A 176 13.70 -20.88 -8.02
C LEU A 176 14.70 -21.90 -7.48
N TRP A 177 15.90 -22.00 -8.07
CA TRP A 177 16.95 -22.88 -7.58
C TRP A 177 17.50 -22.42 -6.22
N PHE A 178 17.72 -21.11 -6.06
CA PHE A 178 18.11 -20.54 -4.76
C PHE A 178 17.06 -20.73 -3.66
N SER A 179 15.77 -20.76 -4.02
CA SER A 179 14.66 -21.01 -3.09
C SER A 179 14.58 -22.47 -2.62
N GLY A 180 14.98 -23.43 -3.47
CA GLY A 180 14.88 -24.86 -3.19
C GLY A 180 16.10 -25.49 -2.49
N GLY A 181 17.24 -24.79 -2.43
CA GLY A 181 18.51 -25.32 -1.91
C GLY A 181 18.78 -25.08 -0.42
N ALA A 182 17.90 -24.38 0.30
CA ALA A 182 18.08 -24.09 1.72
C ALA A 182 17.66 -25.27 2.60
N SER A 183 18.46 -26.33 2.63
CA SER A 183 18.53 -27.28 3.73
C SER A 183 19.99 -27.59 4.00
N ILE A 184 20.60 -26.75 4.85
CA ILE A 184 21.85 -27.04 5.55
C ILE A 184 21.58 -26.77 7.03
#